data_AF-A0A6L3AA35-F1
#
_entry.id   AF-A0A6L3AA35-F1
#
_cell.length_a   1.000
_cell.length_b   1.000
_cell.length_c   1.000
_cell.angle_alpha   90.00
_cell.angle_beta   90.00
_cell.angle_gamma   90.00
#
_symmetry.space_group_name_H-M   'P 1'
#
loop_
_entity.id
_entity.type
_entity.pdbx_description
1 polymer ?
#
loop_
_entity_poly.entity_id
_entity_poly.type
_entity_poly.pdbx_seq_one_letter_code
_entity_poly.pdbx_strand_id
1 'polypeptide(L)'
;MKGLGPAWPHHNQNRGYVQFCTIADGPGHEYTPPMPFLLEDDALARTIGEALEARGWRVAVAETTAGGLISARLLSVAGASNWFDRGVVAYSGAAKMDALGVDRDLLRDSGAVSAPAVAAMAEGLRRQSGVDIAVAESGIAGPQGSRRSPKPVGSVVIAIGGPEGTRVEEMQFAGTRARVMEQIAEAALGMLLAEIRGNAAGRAQ
;
A
#
# COMPACT_ATOMS: atom_id res chain seq x y z
N MET A 1 60.64 -37.90 -14.31
CA MET A 1 59.71 -38.16 -13.19
C MET A 1 59.16 -36.84 -12.67
N LYS A 2 57.92 -36.49 -13.04
CA LYS A 2 57.04 -35.60 -12.26
C LYS A 2 55.63 -36.21 -12.35
N GLY A 3 54.98 -36.28 -11.20
CA GLY A 3 53.92 -37.23 -10.86
C GLY A 3 52.57 -37.02 -11.54
N LEU A 4 51.83 -38.13 -11.56
CA LEU A 4 50.41 -38.26 -11.87
C LEU A 4 49.56 -37.69 -10.73
N GLY A 5 48.54 -36.91 -11.08
CA GLY A 5 47.36 -36.64 -10.27
C GLY A 5 46.12 -36.76 -11.18
N PRO A 6 45.00 -37.35 -10.73
CA PRO A 6 43.98 -37.89 -11.63
C PRO A 6 42.96 -36.85 -12.09
N ALA A 7 42.43 -37.12 -13.28
CA ALA A 7 41.25 -36.48 -13.84
C ALA A 7 40.00 -36.75 -12.98
N TRP A 8 39.15 -35.72 -12.83
CA TRP A 8 37.71 -35.89 -12.61
C TRP A 8 36.93 -34.85 -13.44
N PRO A 9 35.88 -35.28 -14.18
CA PRO A 9 35.09 -34.43 -15.06
C PRO A 9 33.74 -34.00 -14.43
N HIS A 10 33.19 -32.90 -14.97
CA HIS A 10 31.77 -32.52 -15.09
C HIS A 10 30.88 -32.17 -13.87
N HIS A 11 30.05 -31.14 -14.12
CA HIS A 11 28.79 -30.70 -13.47
C HIS A 11 28.95 -29.78 -12.24
N ASN A 12 28.31 -28.61 -12.10
CA ASN A 12 27.10 -28.02 -12.70
C ASN A 12 27.20 -26.48 -12.60
N GLN A 13 27.29 -25.75 -13.71
CA GLN A 13 27.37 -24.27 -13.74
C GLN A 13 26.00 -23.60 -14.03
N ASN A 14 24.89 -24.14 -13.53
CA ASN A 14 23.61 -23.44 -13.65
C ASN A 14 23.42 -22.38 -12.55
N ARG A 15 24.25 -21.32 -12.56
CA ARG A 15 23.87 -20.04 -11.93
C ARG A 15 23.10 -19.25 -12.98
N GLY A 16 21.81 -19.56 -13.12
CA GLY A 16 20.88 -18.75 -13.89
C GLY A 16 20.72 -17.38 -13.23
N TYR A 17 21.61 -16.45 -13.54
CA TYR A 17 21.27 -15.04 -13.44
C TYR A 17 20.21 -14.78 -14.51
N VAL A 18 19.01 -14.39 -14.09
CA VAL A 18 18.01 -13.83 -14.99
C VAL A 18 18.63 -12.55 -15.56
N GLN A 19 19.05 -12.60 -16.82
CA GLN A 19 19.46 -11.42 -17.55
C GLN A 19 18.17 -10.64 -17.82
N PHE A 20 17.97 -9.53 -17.11
CA PHE A 20 16.90 -8.58 -17.45
C PHE A 20 17.19 -8.06 -18.86
N CYS A 21 16.33 -8.41 -19.82
CA CYS A 21 16.31 -7.74 -21.11
C CYS A 21 15.99 -6.26 -20.87
N THR A 22 17.00 -5.41 -20.87
CA THR A 22 16.79 -4.01 -21.14
C THR A 22 16.26 -3.92 -22.57
N ILE A 23 15.00 -3.52 -22.74
CA ILE A 23 14.55 -2.98 -24.02
C ILE A 23 15.38 -1.71 -24.18
N ALA A 24 16.44 -1.79 -24.98
CA ALA A 24 17.26 -0.65 -25.31
C ALA A 24 16.39 0.29 -26.17
N ASP A 25 15.85 1.34 -25.56
CA ASP A 25 15.38 2.49 -26.31
C ASP A 25 16.57 3.04 -27.12
N GLY A 26 16.35 3.33 -28.40
CA GLY A 26 17.39 3.73 -29.33
C GLY A 26 18.20 4.96 -28.88
N PRO A 27 19.35 5.22 -29.51
CA PRO A 27 20.23 6.32 -29.14
C PRO A 27 19.50 7.67 -29.25
N GLY A 28 19.39 8.41 -28.14
CA GLY A 28 18.80 9.75 -28.07
C GLY A 28 17.54 9.89 -27.22
N HIS A 29 16.98 8.80 -26.69
CA HIS A 29 15.96 8.89 -25.65
C HIS A 29 16.63 8.91 -24.26
N GLU A 30 16.48 10.01 -23.54
CA GLU A 30 16.80 10.05 -22.12
C GLU A 30 15.83 9.10 -21.40
N TYR A 31 16.34 7.93 -20.98
CA TYR A 31 15.56 6.96 -20.20
C TYR A 31 15.15 7.63 -18.89
N THR A 32 13.91 8.10 -18.83
CA THR A 32 13.29 8.54 -17.60
C THR A 32 12.59 7.31 -17.03
N PRO A 33 13.14 6.66 -15.98
CA PRO A 33 12.53 5.45 -15.44
C PRO A 33 11.07 5.74 -15.07
N PRO A 34 10.09 4.98 -15.61
CA PRO A 34 8.71 5.13 -15.20
C PRO A 34 8.58 4.59 -13.78
N MET A 35 8.36 5.51 -12.84
CA MET A 35 8.37 5.35 -11.38
C MET A 35 9.78 5.50 -10.75
N PRO A 36 9.93 6.32 -9.69
CA PRO A 36 11.20 6.52 -9.03
C PRO A 36 11.66 5.16 -8.49
N PHE A 37 12.70 4.65 -9.12
CA PHE A 37 13.39 3.45 -8.71
C PHE A 37 13.82 3.62 -7.25
N LEU A 38 13.10 2.91 -6.38
CA LEU A 38 13.24 2.82 -4.93
C LEU A 38 12.81 4.11 -4.21
N LEU A 39 11.62 4.06 -3.62
CA LEU A 39 11.33 4.83 -2.42
C LEU A 39 12.35 4.35 -1.36
N GLU A 40 13.57 4.86 -1.35
CA GLU A 40 14.48 4.62 -0.23
C GLU A 40 14.20 5.69 0.81
N ASP A 41 13.93 5.27 2.05
CA ASP A 41 13.84 6.15 3.21
C ASP A 41 12.86 7.33 3.06
N ASP A 42 11.62 7.04 2.64
CA ASP A 42 10.56 8.04 2.56
C ASP A 42 10.40 8.78 3.91
N ALA A 43 10.57 10.11 3.89
CA ALA A 43 10.61 10.91 5.11
C ALA A 43 9.29 10.90 5.91
N LEU A 44 8.15 10.83 5.22
CA LEU A 44 6.85 10.73 5.87
C LEU A 44 6.66 9.34 6.47
N ALA A 45 7.04 8.29 5.73
CA ALA A 45 7.00 6.92 6.24
C ALA A 45 7.93 6.72 7.45
N ARG A 46 9.11 7.33 7.46
CA ARG A 46 10.04 7.29 8.60
C ARG A 46 9.40 7.90 9.84
N THR A 47 8.80 9.08 9.68
CA THR A 47 8.08 9.77 10.76
C THR A 47 6.91 8.93 11.30
N ILE A 48 6.20 8.20 10.42
CA ILE A 48 5.14 7.26 10.81
C ILE A 48 5.73 6.08 11.60
N GLY A 49 6.82 5.49 11.11
CA GLY A 49 7.52 4.40 11.79
C GLY A 49 7.94 4.78 13.21
N GLU A 50 8.61 5.92 13.38
CA GLU A 50 8.99 6.46 14.68
C GLU A 50 7.77 6.66 15.61
N ALA A 51 6.66 7.17 15.06
CA ALA A 51 5.44 7.42 15.83
C ALA A 51 4.71 6.12 16.25
N LEU A 52 4.79 5.06 15.42
CA LEU A 52 4.29 3.72 15.73
C LEU A 52 5.17 3.03 16.78
N GLU A 53 6.50 3.06 16.60
CA GLU A 53 7.46 2.49 17.53
C GLU A 53 7.36 3.12 18.93
N ALA A 54 7.22 4.44 19.00
CA ALA A 54 7.02 5.15 20.27
C ALA A 54 5.75 4.70 21.03
N ARG A 55 4.78 4.08 20.36
CA ARG A 55 3.57 3.52 20.97
C ARG A 55 3.60 2.00 21.13
N GLY A 56 4.60 1.32 20.54
CA GLY A 56 4.56 -0.13 20.35
C GLY A 56 3.41 -0.58 19.46
N TRP A 57 2.95 0.27 18.54
CA TRP A 57 1.81 -0.03 17.67
C TRP A 57 2.24 -0.72 16.38
N ARG A 58 1.36 -1.58 15.88
CA ARG A 58 1.47 -2.21 14.56
C ARG A 58 0.41 -1.67 13.61
N VAL A 59 0.74 -1.64 12.32
CA VAL A 59 -0.14 -1.18 11.23
C VAL A 59 -0.35 -2.25 10.17
N ALA A 60 -1.56 -2.29 9.60
CA ALA A 60 -1.86 -3.04 8.38
C ALA A 60 -2.53 -2.14 7.33
N VAL A 61 -2.37 -2.45 6.05
CA VAL A 61 -2.88 -1.62 4.94
C VAL A 61 -3.74 -2.43 3.99
N ALA A 62 -4.96 -1.96 3.70
CA ALA A 62 -5.86 -2.47 2.66
C ALA A 62 -5.88 -1.49 1.48
N GLU A 63 -5.26 -1.88 0.36
CA GLU A 63 -5.17 -1.04 -0.83
C GLU A 63 -6.11 -1.53 -1.94
N THR A 64 -6.50 -0.59 -2.79
CA THR A 64 -7.22 -0.88 -4.02
C THR A 64 -6.66 -0.02 -5.14
N THR A 65 -6.96 1.27 -5.17
CA THR A 65 -6.62 2.20 -6.26
C THR A 65 -5.14 2.54 -6.28
N ALA A 66 -4.51 2.72 -5.12
CA ALA A 66 -3.09 2.98 -4.96
C ALA A 66 -2.22 1.75 -5.31
N GLY A 67 -2.82 0.55 -5.31
CA GLY A 67 -2.23 -0.63 -5.92
C GLY A 67 -0.97 -1.17 -5.25
N GLY A 68 -0.76 -0.91 -3.96
CA GLY A 68 0.43 -1.31 -3.22
C GLY A 68 1.38 -0.15 -2.90
N LEU A 69 1.10 1.06 -3.41
CA LEU A 69 1.97 2.22 -3.24
C LEU A 69 2.05 2.70 -1.79
N ILE A 70 0.98 2.56 -1.00
CA ILE A 70 1.02 2.93 0.42
C ILE A 70 1.96 1.97 1.17
N SER A 71 1.80 0.67 0.94
CA SER A 71 2.66 -0.37 1.54
C SER A 71 4.11 -0.22 1.09
N ALA A 72 4.35 0.05 -0.19
CA ALA A 72 5.69 0.27 -0.73
C ALA A 72 6.39 1.47 -0.08
N ARG A 73 5.66 2.57 0.16
CA ARG A 73 6.19 3.74 0.88
C ARG A 73 6.45 3.48 2.36
N LEU A 74 5.66 2.66 3.03
CA LEU A 74 5.92 2.30 4.42
C LEU A 74 7.13 1.34 4.54
N LEU A 75 7.19 0.33 3.67
CA LEU A 75 8.25 -0.70 3.67
C LEU A 75 9.59 -0.22 3.10
N SER A 76 9.59 0.98 2.55
CA SER A 76 10.75 1.75 2.07
C SER A 76 11.71 2.15 3.21
N VAL A 77 11.25 2.13 4.45
CA VAL A 77 12.02 2.46 5.66
C VAL A 77 12.63 1.20 6.26
N ALA A 78 13.94 1.21 6.50
CA ALA A 78 14.62 0.11 7.18
C ALA A 78 14.03 -0.11 8.60
N GLY A 79 13.81 -1.37 8.98
CA GLY A 79 13.19 -1.72 10.27
C GLY A 79 11.66 -1.71 10.27
N ALA A 80 11.01 -1.43 9.14
CA ALA A 80 9.55 -1.43 9.03
C ALA A 80 8.88 -2.73 9.52
N SER A 81 9.58 -3.87 9.53
CA SER A 81 9.10 -5.13 10.10
C SER A 81 8.70 -5.06 11.58
N ASN A 82 9.21 -4.07 12.32
CA ASN A 82 8.87 -3.88 13.74
C ASN A 82 7.42 -3.41 13.93
N TRP A 83 6.88 -2.66 12.97
CA TRP A 83 5.60 -1.98 13.10
C TRP A 83 4.65 -2.20 11.92
N PHE A 84 5.11 -2.66 10.77
CA PHE A 84 4.26 -3.05 9.64
C PHE A 84 3.95 -4.56 9.70
N ASP A 85 2.66 -4.92 9.81
CA ASP A 85 2.23 -6.32 9.87
C ASP A 85 1.97 -6.91 8.49
N ARG A 86 1.09 -6.29 7.71
CA ARG A 86 0.71 -6.78 6.37
C ARG A 86 0.10 -5.70 5.48
N GLY A 87 0.24 -5.90 4.18
CA GLY A 87 -0.50 -5.18 3.14
C GLY A 87 -1.40 -6.14 2.36
N VAL A 88 -2.61 -5.70 2.01
CA VAL A 88 -3.60 -6.46 1.24
C VAL A 88 -4.08 -5.59 0.08
N VAL A 89 -3.82 -6.02 -1.16
CA VAL A 89 -4.39 -5.34 -2.34
C VAL A 89 -5.70 -6.03 -2.75
N ALA A 90 -6.83 -5.49 -2.28
CA ALA A 90 -8.17 -6.05 -2.47
C ALA A 90 -8.97 -5.32 -3.58
N TYR A 91 -8.48 -5.40 -4.82
CA TYR A 91 -8.99 -4.58 -5.93
C TYR A 91 -10.47 -4.85 -6.27
N SER A 92 -10.89 -6.12 -6.31
CA SER A 92 -12.25 -6.50 -6.68
C SER A 92 -13.22 -6.47 -5.49
N GLY A 93 -14.53 -6.39 -5.76
CA GLY A 93 -15.54 -6.54 -4.70
C GLY A 93 -15.46 -7.90 -4.01
N ALA A 94 -15.17 -8.97 -4.75
CA ALA A 94 -14.95 -10.30 -4.18
C ALA A 94 -13.73 -10.33 -3.25
N ALA A 95 -12.63 -9.68 -3.63
CA ALA A 95 -11.44 -9.59 -2.78
C ALA A 95 -11.71 -8.77 -1.50
N LYS A 96 -12.54 -7.73 -1.56
CA LYS A 96 -12.96 -6.98 -0.36
C LYS A 96 -13.78 -7.85 0.59
N MET A 97 -14.69 -8.69 0.08
CA MET A 97 -15.46 -9.61 0.91
C MET A 97 -14.56 -10.68 1.54
N ASP A 98 -13.70 -11.31 0.73
CA ASP A 98 -12.86 -12.44 1.16
C ASP A 98 -11.74 -12.02 2.12
N ALA A 99 -10.91 -11.05 1.71
CA ALA A 99 -9.71 -10.70 2.46
C ALA A 99 -9.96 -9.66 3.57
N LEU A 100 -11.05 -8.89 3.49
CA LEU A 100 -11.32 -7.79 4.42
C LEU A 100 -12.66 -7.94 5.15
N GLY A 101 -13.44 -8.99 4.86
CA GLY A 101 -14.71 -9.25 5.56
C GLY A 101 -15.76 -8.17 5.32
N VAL A 102 -15.69 -7.45 4.19
CA VAL A 102 -16.70 -6.45 3.83
C VAL A 102 -18.00 -7.17 3.47
N ASP A 103 -19.13 -6.71 4.01
CA ASP A 103 -20.42 -7.30 3.73
C ASP A 103 -20.87 -7.13 2.27
N ARG A 104 -21.53 -8.15 1.72
CA ARG A 104 -21.99 -8.15 0.33
C ARG A 104 -23.09 -7.11 0.09
N ASP A 105 -24.05 -7.03 1.00
CA ASP A 105 -25.17 -6.11 0.89
C ASP A 105 -24.67 -4.67 1.02
N LEU A 106 -23.68 -4.43 1.87
CA LEU A 106 -23.02 -3.13 1.95
C LEU A 106 -22.38 -2.71 0.61
N LEU A 107 -21.66 -3.61 -0.07
CA LEU A 107 -21.09 -3.31 -1.38
C LEU A 107 -22.15 -3.12 -2.46
N ARG A 108 -23.27 -3.83 -2.38
CA ARG A 108 -24.41 -3.67 -3.30
C ARG A 108 -25.07 -2.30 -3.13
N ASP A 109 -25.33 -1.92 -1.88
CA ASP A 109 -26.18 -0.77 -1.56
C ASP A 109 -25.41 0.56 -1.58
N SER A 110 -24.17 0.55 -1.07
CA SER A 110 -23.33 1.76 -1.00
C SER A 110 -22.26 1.86 -2.09
N GLY A 111 -21.93 0.74 -2.75
CA GLY A 111 -20.83 0.68 -3.70
C GLY A 111 -19.45 0.62 -3.05
N ALA A 112 -18.45 0.14 -3.81
CA ALA A 112 -17.09 -0.09 -3.32
C ALA A 112 -16.28 1.20 -3.03
N VAL A 113 -16.69 2.35 -3.58
CA VAL A 113 -16.04 3.66 -3.39
C VAL A 113 -16.96 4.53 -2.54
N SER A 114 -17.14 4.13 -1.29
CA SER A 114 -18.05 4.77 -0.34
C SER A 114 -17.48 4.76 1.07
N ALA A 115 -17.81 5.77 1.87
CA ALA A 115 -17.44 5.84 3.27
C ALA A 115 -17.67 4.53 4.06
N PRO A 116 -18.88 3.91 4.04
CA PRO A 116 -19.11 2.72 4.86
C PRO A 116 -18.36 1.48 4.33
N ALA A 117 -18.18 1.34 3.01
CA ALA A 117 -17.41 0.22 2.47
C ALA A 117 -15.92 0.30 2.85
N VAL A 118 -15.32 1.50 2.76
CA VAL A 118 -13.89 1.67 3.09
C VAL A 118 -13.65 1.66 4.60
N ALA A 119 -14.60 2.15 5.41
CA ALA A 119 -14.57 1.94 6.86
C ALA A 119 -14.57 0.45 7.22
N ALA A 120 -15.49 -0.33 6.63
CA ALA A 120 -15.56 -1.77 6.83
C ALA A 120 -14.27 -2.49 6.41
N MET A 121 -13.58 -2.01 5.36
CA MET A 121 -12.27 -2.52 4.97
C MET A 121 -11.21 -2.31 6.06
N ALA A 122 -11.08 -1.09 6.59
CA ALA A 122 -10.10 -0.78 7.62
C ALA A 122 -10.37 -1.56 8.92
N GLU A 123 -11.64 -1.57 9.36
CA GLU A 123 -12.05 -2.28 10.56
C GLU A 123 -11.90 -3.79 10.42
N GLY A 124 -12.29 -4.34 9.26
CA GLY A 124 -12.16 -5.75 8.96
C GLY A 124 -10.71 -6.21 8.96
N LEU A 125 -9.82 -5.44 8.31
CA LEU A 125 -8.40 -5.72 8.35
C LEU A 125 -7.84 -5.67 9.77
N ARG A 126 -8.16 -4.61 10.52
CA ARG A 126 -7.71 -4.43 11.91
C ARG A 126 -8.13 -5.58 12.81
N ARG A 127 -9.40 -5.99 12.74
CA ARG A 127 -9.91 -7.14 13.51
C ARG A 127 -9.22 -8.45 13.15
N GLN A 128 -8.97 -8.69 11.87
CA GLN A 128 -8.39 -9.96 11.39
C GLN A 128 -6.89 -10.07 11.67
N SER A 129 -6.14 -8.97 11.61
CA SER A 129 -4.70 -8.97 11.86
C SER A 129 -4.33 -8.73 13.32
N GLY A 130 -5.25 -8.16 14.13
CA GLY A 130 -4.99 -7.81 15.53
C GLY A 130 -4.03 -6.62 15.70
N VAL A 131 -3.86 -5.81 14.66
CA VAL A 131 -3.02 -4.60 14.70
C VAL A 131 -3.72 -3.44 15.42
N ASP A 132 -2.94 -2.48 15.90
CA ASP A 132 -3.46 -1.31 16.61
C ASP A 132 -4.16 -0.34 15.68
N ILE A 133 -3.67 -0.21 14.45
CA ILE A 133 -4.19 0.73 13.45
C ILE A 133 -4.20 0.12 12.04
N ALA A 134 -5.20 0.44 11.22
CA ALA A 134 -5.30 -0.03 9.85
C ALA A 134 -5.68 1.10 8.90
N VAL A 135 -5.07 1.09 7.71
CA VAL A 135 -5.38 2.02 6.62
C VAL A 135 -6.18 1.29 5.56
N ALA A 136 -7.20 1.93 4.99
CA ALA A 136 -7.90 1.43 3.81
C ALA A 136 -8.16 2.56 2.81
N GLU A 137 -8.11 2.26 1.51
CA GLU A 137 -8.58 3.19 0.48
C GLU A 137 -9.37 2.51 -0.63
N SER A 138 -10.37 3.23 -1.18
CA SER A 138 -10.96 2.88 -2.47
C SER A 138 -11.40 4.08 -3.27
N GLY A 139 -11.20 4.02 -4.60
CA GLY A 139 -11.29 5.17 -5.47
C GLY A 139 -11.37 4.83 -6.97
N ILE A 140 -11.32 5.88 -7.79
CA ILE A 140 -11.46 5.84 -9.25
C ILE A 140 -10.33 6.67 -9.87
N ALA A 141 -9.14 6.09 -10.07
CA ALA A 141 -7.99 6.83 -10.59
C ALA A 141 -8.07 7.22 -12.09
N GLY A 142 -9.05 6.73 -12.83
CA GLY A 142 -9.17 7.04 -14.26
C GLY A 142 -8.20 6.23 -15.16
N PRO A 143 -8.10 6.61 -16.45
CA PRO A 143 -8.73 7.78 -17.07
C PRO A 143 -10.24 7.59 -17.33
N GLN A 144 -10.73 6.34 -17.38
CA GLN A 144 -12.17 6.07 -17.47
C GLN A 144 -12.84 6.14 -16.09
N GLY A 145 -14.09 6.60 -16.07
CA GLY A 145 -14.94 6.55 -14.88
C GLY A 145 -15.32 5.12 -14.48
N SER A 146 -16.11 4.99 -13.42
CA SER A 146 -16.63 3.69 -12.97
C SER A 146 -17.97 3.38 -13.62
N ARG A 147 -18.14 2.15 -14.12
CA ARG A 147 -19.47 1.65 -14.53
C ARG A 147 -20.40 1.36 -13.34
N ARG A 148 -19.84 1.27 -12.13
CA ARG A 148 -20.53 0.84 -10.91
C ARG A 148 -20.72 1.97 -9.89
N SER A 149 -20.18 3.16 -10.16
CA SER A 149 -20.28 4.31 -9.27
C SER A 149 -20.46 5.58 -10.10
N PRO A 150 -21.39 6.48 -9.72
CA PRO A 150 -21.58 7.76 -10.38
C PRO A 150 -20.51 8.79 -9.99
N LYS A 151 -19.64 8.48 -9.02
CA LYS A 151 -18.59 9.39 -8.55
C LYS A 151 -17.59 9.71 -9.68
N PRO A 152 -17.11 10.97 -9.81
CA PRO A 152 -16.20 11.36 -10.88
C PRO A 152 -14.84 10.67 -10.78
N VAL A 153 -14.09 10.67 -11.88
CA VAL A 153 -12.66 10.30 -11.87
C VAL A 153 -11.93 11.18 -10.86
N GLY A 154 -11.00 10.57 -10.12
CA GLY A 154 -10.28 11.20 -9.03
C GLY A 154 -10.91 10.98 -7.66
N SER A 155 -12.17 10.52 -7.60
CA SER A 155 -12.84 10.27 -6.31
C SER A 155 -12.16 9.15 -5.56
N VAL A 156 -11.88 9.37 -4.28
CA VAL A 156 -11.32 8.39 -3.36
C VAL A 156 -11.95 8.53 -1.99
N VAL A 157 -12.06 7.43 -1.29
CA VAL A 157 -12.39 7.35 0.12
C VAL A 157 -11.22 6.69 0.82
N ILE A 158 -10.76 7.28 1.92
CA ILE A 158 -9.68 6.77 2.77
C ILE A 158 -10.23 6.60 4.18
N ALA A 159 -9.93 5.48 4.82
CA ALA A 159 -10.29 5.23 6.21
C ALA A 159 -9.07 4.83 7.04
N ILE A 160 -9.00 5.31 8.27
CA ILE A 160 -8.05 4.91 9.29
C ILE A 160 -8.83 4.31 10.46
N GLY A 161 -8.75 2.99 10.63
CA GLY A 161 -9.31 2.29 11.78
C GLY A 161 -8.28 2.27 12.90
N GLY A 162 -8.58 2.93 14.03
CA GLY A 162 -7.72 3.00 15.20
C GLY A 162 -8.42 2.51 16.48
N PRO A 163 -7.78 2.68 17.65
CA PRO A 163 -8.36 2.27 18.94
C PRO A 163 -9.65 3.01 19.33
N GLU A 164 -9.79 4.28 18.93
CA GLU A 164 -10.93 5.13 19.29
C GLU A 164 -12.09 5.07 18.28
N GLY A 165 -11.92 4.34 17.18
CA GLY A 165 -12.92 4.21 16.12
C GLY A 165 -12.28 4.29 14.73
N THR A 166 -13.11 4.59 13.74
CA THR A 166 -12.69 4.65 12.33
C THR A 166 -12.92 6.06 11.79
N ARG A 167 -11.83 6.76 11.43
CA ARG A 167 -11.90 8.04 10.72
C ARG A 167 -12.00 7.78 9.23
N VAL A 168 -12.88 8.49 8.55
CA VAL A 168 -13.12 8.34 7.10
C VAL A 168 -13.15 9.70 6.43
N GLU A 169 -12.45 9.83 5.31
CA GLU A 169 -12.48 11.04 4.48
C GLU A 169 -12.74 10.71 3.02
N GLU A 170 -13.63 11.49 2.39
CA GLU A 170 -13.84 11.46 0.95
C GLU A 170 -13.09 12.63 0.31
N MET A 171 -12.35 12.34 -0.76
CA MET A 171 -11.52 13.32 -1.46
C MET A 171 -11.71 13.17 -2.98
N GLN A 172 -11.31 14.19 -3.73
CA GLN A 172 -11.25 14.15 -5.18
C GLN A 172 -9.92 14.73 -5.65
N PHE A 173 -9.15 13.91 -6.36
CA PHE A 173 -7.84 14.29 -6.90
C PHE A 173 -7.90 14.51 -8.41
N ALA A 174 -7.04 15.40 -8.91
CA ALA A 174 -6.92 15.70 -10.33
C ALA A 174 -5.56 15.25 -10.88
N GLY A 175 -5.56 14.76 -12.11
CA GLY A 175 -4.33 14.39 -12.82
C GLY A 175 -4.45 13.09 -13.58
N THR A 176 -3.31 12.58 -14.02
CA THR A 176 -3.20 11.26 -14.63
C THR A 176 -3.49 10.16 -13.60
N ARG A 177 -3.74 8.93 -14.07
CA ARG A 177 -3.93 7.77 -13.18
C ARG A 177 -2.78 7.63 -12.18
N ALA A 178 -1.54 7.70 -12.64
CA ALA A 178 -0.36 7.63 -11.79
C ALA A 178 -0.33 8.74 -10.73
N ARG A 179 -0.64 9.98 -11.15
CA ARG A 179 -0.68 11.11 -10.22
C ARG A 179 -1.76 10.96 -9.14
N VAL A 180 -2.94 10.48 -9.52
CA VAL A 180 -4.00 10.19 -8.55
C VAL A 180 -3.57 9.10 -7.57
N MET A 181 -2.92 8.03 -8.04
CA MET A 181 -2.40 6.98 -7.15
C MET A 181 -1.38 7.52 -6.13
N GLU A 182 -0.45 8.37 -6.56
CA GLU A 182 0.50 9.06 -5.67
C GLU A 182 -0.20 9.93 -4.63
N GLN A 183 -1.19 10.72 -5.05
CA GLN A 183 -1.95 11.60 -4.16
C GLN A 183 -2.75 10.82 -3.13
N ILE A 184 -3.33 9.68 -3.52
CA ILE A 184 -4.00 8.75 -2.59
C ILE A 184 -3.01 8.25 -1.54
N ALA A 185 -1.82 7.83 -1.97
CA ALA A 185 -0.81 7.33 -1.05
C ALA A 185 -0.34 8.40 -0.06
N GLU A 186 -0.06 9.62 -0.55
CA GLU A 186 0.32 10.76 0.29
C GLU A 186 -0.77 11.11 1.31
N ALA A 187 -2.03 11.22 0.87
CA ALA A 187 -3.14 11.54 1.75
C ALA A 187 -3.37 10.46 2.81
N ALA A 188 -3.28 9.17 2.44
CA ALA A 188 -3.43 8.07 3.37
C ALA A 188 -2.35 8.06 4.46
N LEU A 189 -1.09 8.32 4.09
CA LEU A 189 0.01 8.44 5.05
C LEU A 189 -0.13 9.66 5.95
N GLY A 190 -0.56 10.80 5.41
CA GLY A 190 -0.85 12.00 6.19
C GLY A 190 -1.96 11.78 7.21
N MET A 191 -3.06 11.13 6.81
CA MET A 191 -4.15 10.75 7.71
C MET A 191 -3.70 9.75 8.77
N LEU A 192 -2.91 8.74 8.40
CA LEU A 192 -2.34 7.76 9.34
C LEU A 192 -1.50 8.46 10.42
N LEU A 193 -0.58 9.34 10.02
CA LEU A 193 0.27 10.07 10.97
C LEU A 193 -0.55 10.96 11.91
N ALA A 194 -1.57 11.65 11.37
CA ALA A 194 -2.46 12.48 12.16
C ALA A 194 -3.24 11.65 13.18
N GLU A 195 -3.73 10.47 12.80
CA GLU A 195 -4.46 9.55 13.68
C GLU A 195 -3.56 9.03 14.80
N ILE A 196 -2.34 8.59 14.46
CA ILE A 196 -1.35 8.15 15.45
C ILE A 196 -1.10 9.29 16.45
N ARG A 197 -0.83 10.51 15.97
CA ARG A 197 -0.52 11.68 16.83
C ARG A 197 -1.72 12.19 17.63
N GLY A 198 -2.94 12.17 17.08
CA GLY A 198 -4.15 12.55 17.80
C GLY A 198 -4.33 11.71 19.07
N ASN A 199 -4.05 10.41 18.95
CA ASN A 199 -4.04 9.47 20.08
C ASN A 199 -2.88 9.70 21.09
N ALA A 200 -1.87 10.53 20.79
CA ALA A 200 -0.86 10.92 21.81
C ALA A 200 -1.45 11.88 22.84
N ALA A 201 -2.31 12.81 22.39
CA ALA A 201 -2.83 13.87 23.23
C ALA A 201 -3.83 13.34 24.28
N GLY A 202 -4.51 12.22 23.99
CA GLY A 202 -5.51 11.61 24.87
C GLY A 202 -4.96 10.83 26.08
N ARG A 203 -3.64 10.60 26.17
CA ARG A 203 -3.01 9.82 27.27
C ARG A 203 -2.14 10.66 28.23
N ALA A 204 -2.15 11.98 28.10
CA ALA A 204 -1.41 12.90 28.97
C ALA A 204 -2.27 13.50 30.10
N GLN A 205 -3.35 12.82 30.53
CA GLN A 205 -4.20 13.21 31.66
C GLN A 205 -4.35 12.07 32.66
#